data_AF-A0ABD2QI48-F1
#
_entry.id   AF-A0ABD2QI48-F1
#
_cell.length_a   1.000
_cell.length_b   1.000
_cell.length_c   1.000
_cell.angle_alpha   90.00
_cell.angle_beta   90.00
_cell.angle_gamma   90.00
#
_symmetry.space_group_name_H-M   'P 1'
#
loop_
_entity.id
_entity.type
_entity.pdbx_description
1 polymer ?
#
loop_
_entity_poly.entity_id
_entity_poly.type
_entity_poly.pdbx_seq_one_letter_code
_entity_poly.pdbx_strand_id
1 'polypeptide(L)'
;MEIDAEEVTPLTNLDVLQYLKELQESRHKVNNQQTLIYTSLKYFKEKTSCSHQTEEQILNFRLCVQAYKLSEAEERSLLDLLPTSQVELSLLIRDIDARFSQDQIQAILKLIETHFIDAHKNQQILIGNTEDEEEVVNVNK
;
A
#
# COMPACT_ATOMS: atom_id res chain seq x y z
N MET A 1 -24.81 -13.26 -15.51
CA MET A 1 -24.43 -11.92 -15.05
C MET A 1 -23.47 -11.43 -16.12
N GLU A 2 -23.95 -10.60 -17.03
CA GLU A 2 -23.09 -9.93 -18.00
C GLU A 2 -22.42 -8.75 -17.29
N ILE A 3 -21.14 -8.55 -17.57
CA ILE A 3 -20.32 -7.52 -16.93
C ILE A 3 -20.07 -6.45 -17.99
N ASP A 4 -20.72 -5.31 -17.83
CA ASP A 4 -20.46 -4.14 -18.66
C ASP A 4 -19.18 -3.47 -18.14
N ALA A 5 -18.07 -3.69 -18.85
CA ALA A 5 -16.74 -3.21 -18.46
C ALA A 5 -16.45 -1.75 -18.91
N GLU A 6 -17.49 -0.97 -19.23
CA GLU A 6 -17.32 0.36 -19.83
C GLU A 6 -16.74 1.41 -18.86
N GLU A 7 -16.82 1.18 -17.55
CA GLU A 7 -16.27 2.10 -16.53
C GLU A 7 -15.32 1.37 -15.55
N VAL A 8 -14.15 0.99 -16.04
CA VAL A 8 -13.07 0.47 -15.17
C VAL A 8 -12.18 1.63 -14.73
N THR A 9 -12.37 2.09 -13.49
CA THR A 9 -11.47 3.04 -12.84
C THR A 9 -10.42 2.30 -12.03
N PRO A 10 -9.11 2.56 -12.23
CA PRO A 10 -8.08 1.99 -11.36
C PRO A 10 -8.22 2.58 -9.94
N LEU A 11 -8.26 1.70 -8.94
CA LEU A 11 -8.53 2.08 -7.54
C LEU A 11 -7.29 1.86 -6.66
N THR A 12 -6.99 2.78 -5.73
CA THR A 12 -5.81 2.74 -4.85
C THR A 12 -5.92 1.77 -3.69
N ASN A 13 -4.80 1.17 -3.24
CA ASN A 13 -4.81 0.35 -2.03
C ASN A 13 -5.32 1.14 -0.81
N LEU A 14 -5.03 2.45 -0.75
CA LEU A 14 -5.60 3.35 0.25
C LEU A 14 -7.13 3.46 0.10
N ASP A 15 -7.62 3.71 -1.11
CA ASP A 15 -9.06 3.85 -1.39
C ASP A 15 -9.81 2.55 -1.04
N VAL A 16 -9.23 1.39 -1.37
CA VAL A 16 -9.75 0.07 -0.99
C VAL A 16 -9.80 -0.07 0.53
N LEU A 17 -8.74 0.33 1.23
CA LEU A 17 -8.69 0.25 2.69
C LEU A 17 -9.72 1.19 3.35
N GLN A 18 -9.93 2.39 2.82
CA GLN A 18 -10.96 3.30 3.30
C GLN A 18 -12.35 2.72 3.07
N TYR A 19 -12.61 2.20 1.86
CA TYR A 19 -13.87 1.53 1.54
C TYR A 19 -14.15 0.33 2.46
N LEU A 20 -13.13 -0.50 2.75
CA LEU A 20 -13.26 -1.63 3.67
C LEU A 20 -13.57 -1.20 5.11
N LYS A 21 -13.00 -0.08 5.58
CA LYS A 21 -13.31 0.50 6.89
C LYS A 21 -14.76 1.00 6.95
N GLU A 22 -15.19 1.74 5.95
CA GLU A 22 -16.57 2.21 5.83
C GLU A 22 -17.56 1.03 5.80
N LEU A 23 -17.22 -0.04 5.09
CA LEU A 23 -18.04 -1.25 5.03
C LEU A 23 -18.13 -1.97 6.38
N GLN A 24 -17.04 -1.99 7.16
CA GLN A 24 -17.01 -2.56 8.51
C GLN A 24 -17.89 -1.79 9.51
N GLU A 25 -17.94 -0.46 9.38
CA GLU A 25 -18.76 0.43 10.21
C GLU A 25 -20.24 0.44 9.78
N SER A 26 -20.51 0.16 8.50
CA SER A 26 -21.85 0.13 7.96
C SER A 26 -22.74 -0.93 8.64
N ARG A 27 -24.04 -0.62 8.74
CA ARG A 27 -25.06 -1.53 9.31
C ARG A 27 -25.47 -2.65 8.35
N HIS A 28 -25.05 -2.59 7.09
CA HIS A 28 -25.28 -3.61 6.05
C HIS A 28 -24.23 -4.73 6.13
N LYS A 29 -23.99 -5.26 7.34
CA LYS A 29 -23.11 -6.40 7.53
C LYS A 29 -23.73 -7.63 6.90
N VAL A 30 -23.31 -7.94 5.68
CA VAL A 30 -23.60 -9.24 5.09
C VAL A 30 -22.71 -10.24 5.83
N ASN A 31 -23.27 -11.02 6.75
CA ASN A 31 -22.51 -11.96 7.60
C ASN A 31 -21.56 -12.85 6.79
N ASN A 32 -21.93 -13.17 5.56
CA ASN A 32 -21.16 -14.02 4.65
C ASN A 32 -19.87 -13.37 4.12
N GLN A 33 -19.72 -12.04 4.22
CA GLN A 33 -18.56 -11.30 3.74
C GLN A 33 -17.60 -10.87 4.86
N GLN A 34 -17.94 -11.15 6.13
CA GLN A 34 -17.14 -10.73 7.28
C GLN A 34 -15.72 -11.32 7.26
N THR A 35 -15.58 -12.59 6.89
CA THR A 35 -14.26 -13.23 6.78
C THR A 35 -13.40 -12.52 5.75
N LEU A 36 -13.96 -12.19 4.58
CA LEU A 36 -13.24 -11.48 3.51
C LEU A 36 -12.83 -10.07 3.96
N ILE A 37 -13.74 -9.31 4.56
CA ILE A 37 -13.45 -7.96 5.05
C ILE A 37 -12.35 -8.00 6.10
N TYR A 38 -12.43 -8.94 7.05
CA TYR A 38 -11.43 -9.09 8.11
C TYR A 38 -10.06 -9.49 7.57
N THR A 39 -9.98 -10.48 6.68
CA THR A 39 -8.70 -10.93 6.11
C THR A 39 -8.08 -9.86 5.21
N SER A 40 -8.89 -9.14 4.41
CA SER A 40 -8.42 -8.02 3.61
C SER A 40 -7.89 -6.87 4.47
N LEU A 41 -8.62 -6.47 5.51
CA LEU A 41 -8.14 -5.43 6.44
C LEU A 41 -6.87 -5.85 7.18
N LYS A 42 -6.76 -7.12 7.57
CA LYS A 42 -5.54 -7.67 8.17
C LYS A 42 -4.37 -7.61 7.19
N TYR A 43 -4.57 -8.03 5.94
CA TYR A 43 -3.56 -7.94 4.88
C TYR A 43 -3.04 -6.52 4.69
N PHE A 44 -3.93 -5.53 4.55
CA PHE A 44 -3.50 -4.15 4.34
C PHE A 44 -2.83 -3.50 5.57
N LYS A 45 -3.04 -4.05 6.78
CA LYS A 45 -2.33 -3.60 7.99
C LYS A 45 -0.96 -4.25 8.14
N GLU A 46 -0.84 -5.53 7.80
CA GLU A 46 0.39 -6.31 8.02
C GLU A 46 1.35 -6.28 6.83
N LYS A 47 0.83 -6.31 5.60
CA LYS A 47 1.62 -6.45 4.37
C LYS A 47 1.81 -5.16 3.61
N THR A 48 0.94 -4.18 3.83
CA THR A 48 0.95 -2.94 3.05
C THR A 48 1.21 -1.73 3.94
N SER A 49 2.11 -0.87 3.49
CA SER A 49 2.47 0.39 4.16
C SER A 49 1.38 1.46 4.09
N CYS A 50 0.29 1.23 3.34
CA CYS A 50 -0.81 2.17 3.12
C CYS A 50 -1.60 2.54 4.38
N SER A 51 -1.51 1.76 5.47
CA SER A 51 -2.24 2.08 6.71
C SER A 51 -1.79 3.40 7.38
N HIS A 52 -0.59 3.90 7.08
CA HIS A 52 -0.04 5.11 7.69
C HIS A 52 0.05 6.29 6.71
N GLN A 53 -0.39 6.11 5.46
CA GLN A 53 -0.36 7.15 4.44
C GLN A 53 -1.54 8.10 4.63
N THR A 54 -1.27 9.40 4.64
CA THR A 54 -2.28 10.47 4.63
C THR A 54 -2.48 10.98 3.21
N GLU A 55 -3.70 11.42 2.87
CA GLU A 55 -4.01 12.02 1.56
C GLU A 55 -3.04 13.15 1.17
N GLU A 56 -2.64 13.98 2.14
CA GLU A 56 -1.65 15.06 1.93
C GLU A 56 -0.27 14.52 1.49
N GLN A 57 0.17 13.39 2.05
CA GLN A 57 1.45 12.77 1.68
C GLN A 57 1.40 12.22 0.25
N ILE A 58 0.26 11.62 -0.13
CA ILE A 58 0.05 11.08 -1.47
C ILE A 58 0.02 12.20 -2.50
N LEU A 59 -0.67 13.31 -2.21
CA LEU A 59 -0.70 14.47 -3.09
C LEU A 59 0.69 15.09 -3.28
N ASN A 60 1.44 15.29 -2.20
CA ASN A 60 2.79 15.81 -2.28
C ASN A 60 3.72 14.88 -3.07
N PHE A 61 3.63 13.57 -2.85
CA PHE A 61 4.37 12.57 -3.61
C PHE A 61 4.03 12.63 -5.10
N ARG A 62 2.73 12.67 -5.44
CA ARG A 62 2.22 12.79 -6.81
C ARG A 62 2.77 14.01 -7.54
N LEU A 63 2.80 15.18 -6.87
CA LEU A 63 3.38 16.40 -7.43
C LEU A 63 4.88 16.27 -7.70
N CYS A 64 5.63 15.66 -6.78
CA CYS A 64 7.06 15.44 -6.96
C CYS A 64 7.37 14.42 -8.07
N VAL A 65 6.55 13.37 -8.17
CA VAL A 65 6.69 12.30 -9.16
C VAL A 65 6.28 12.75 -10.56
N GLN A 66 5.37 13.73 -10.67
CA GLN A 66 4.95 14.32 -11.94
C GLN A 66 6.13 14.86 -12.78
N ALA A 67 7.20 15.34 -12.12
CA ALA A 67 8.41 15.82 -12.78
C ALA A 67 9.13 14.72 -13.60
N TYR A 68 8.93 13.44 -13.26
CA TYR A 68 9.60 12.30 -13.85
C TYR A 68 8.81 11.65 -15.01
N LYS A 69 7.62 12.16 -15.36
CA LYS A 69 6.77 11.64 -16.46
C LYS A 69 6.56 10.12 -16.38
N LEU A 70 6.20 9.63 -15.20
CA LEU A 70 5.79 8.23 -15.03
C LEU A 70 4.41 7.99 -15.63
N SER A 71 4.15 6.76 -16.05
CA SER A 71 2.81 6.32 -16.44
C SER A 71 1.90 6.27 -15.22
N GLU A 72 0.59 6.46 -15.40
CA GLU A 72 -0.40 6.38 -14.32
C GLU A 72 -0.31 5.05 -13.55
N ALA A 73 -0.07 3.94 -14.24
CA ALA A 73 0.09 2.62 -13.62
C ALA A 73 1.41 2.49 -12.82
N GLU A 74 2.47 3.17 -13.26
CA GLU A 74 3.78 3.18 -12.58
C GLU A 74 3.69 4.03 -11.32
N GLU A 75 3.13 5.24 -11.42
CA GLU A 75 2.88 6.14 -10.29
C GLU A 75 2.04 5.47 -9.19
N ARG A 76 0.95 4.82 -9.62
CA ARG A 76 0.04 4.02 -8.80
C ARG A 76 0.77 2.88 -8.08
N SER A 77 1.62 2.14 -8.80
CA SER A 77 2.39 1.02 -8.26
C SER A 77 3.46 1.48 -7.25
N LEU A 78 4.07 2.65 -7.46
CA LEU A 78 4.98 3.26 -6.50
C LEU A 78 4.28 3.62 -5.18
N LEU A 79 3.07 4.20 -5.28
CA LEU A 79 2.26 4.55 -4.11
C LEU A 79 1.85 3.33 -3.29
N ASP A 80 1.48 2.24 -3.96
CA ASP A 80 0.98 1.02 -3.31
C ASP A 80 2.06 0.20 -2.63
N LEU A 81 3.26 0.13 -3.23
CA LEU A 81 4.33 -0.76 -2.77
C LEU A 81 5.45 -0.06 -2.01
N LEU A 82 5.66 1.25 -2.23
CA LEU A 82 6.74 2.05 -1.61
C LEU A 82 8.11 1.34 -1.65
N PRO A 83 8.73 1.22 -2.84
CA PRO A 83 10.00 0.51 -2.98
C PRO A 83 11.09 1.15 -2.10
N THR A 84 11.80 0.30 -1.36
CA THR A 84 12.92 0.68 -0.49
C THR A 84 14.27 0.53 -1.17
N SER A 85 14.31 -0.30 -2.21
CA SER A 85 15.54 -0.64 -2.92
C SER A 85 15.45 -0.30 -4.41
N GLN A 86 16.60 0.04 -5.00
CA GLN A 86 16.72 0.24 -6.44
C GLN A 86 16.25 -0.99 -7.24
N VAL A 87 16.44 -2.20 -6.70
CA VAL A 87 16.00 -3.45 -7.34
C VAL A 87 14.47 -3.55 -7.37
N GLU A 88 13.78 -3.10 -6.31
CA GLU A 88 12.32 -3.09 -6.30
C GLU A 88 11.80 -2.05 -7.29
N LEU A 89 12.45 -0.88 -7.34
CA LEU A 89 12.08 0.20 -8.25
C LEU A 89 12.21 -0.19 -9.72
N SER A 90 13.23 -0.98 -10.09
CA SER A 90 13.41 -1.49 -11.46
C SER A 90 12.39 -2.56 -11.86
N LEU A 91 11.75 -3.23 -10.90
CA LEU A 91 10.65 -4.16 -11.16
C LEU A 91 9.33 -3.43 -11.43
N LEU A 92 9.17 -2.22 -10.89
CA LEU A 92 7.93 -1.43 -11.03
C LEU A 92 7.93 -0.55 -12.28
N ILE A 93 9.08 0.03 -12.64
CA ILE A 93 9.23 0.92 -13.78
C ILE A 93 9.93 0.20 -14.92
N ARG A 94 9.30 0.19 -16.10
CA ARG A 94 9.91 -0.42 -17.29
C ARG A 94 11.08 0.41 -17.79
N ASP A 95 12.17 -0.29 -18.12
CA ASP A 95 13.39 0.26 -18.71
C ASP A 95 13.94 1.48 -17.94
N ILE A 96 13.97 1.38 -16.61
CA ILE A 96 14.36 2.49 -15.73
C ILE A 96 15.77 3.03 -16.05
N ASP A 97 16.71 2.14 -16.39
CA ASP A 97 18.10 2.48 -16.70
C ASP A 97 18.25 3.23 -18.04
N ALA A 98 17.27 3.08 -18.95
CA ALA A 98 17.25 3.79 -20.23
C ALA A 98 16.53 5.14 -20.14
N ARG A 99 15.59 5.28 -19.20
CA ARG A 99 14.74 6.47 -19.04
C ARG A 99 15.28 7.47 -18.01
N PHE A 100 16.01 7.01 -16.99
CA PHE A 100 16.42 7.83 -15.86
C PHE A 100 17.92 7.70 -15.60
N SER A 101 18.53 8.80 -15.15
CA SER A 101 19.90 8.76 -14.62
C SER A 101 19.93 8.11 -13.23
N GLN A 102 21.05 7.47 -12.87
CA GLN A 102 21.27 6.91 -11.54
C GLN A 102 20.97 7.93 -10.42
N ASP A 103 21.30 9.21 -10.63
CA ASP A 103 21.02 10.28 -9.66
C ASP A 103 19.52 10.55 -9.47
N GLN A 104 18.72 10.41 -10.53
CA GLN A 104 17.27 10.58 -10.47
C GLN A 104 16.60 9.41 -9.76
N ILE A 105 17.09 8.19 -10.00
CA ILE A 105 16.63 6.98 -9.30
C ILE A 105 16.86 7.13 -7.80
N GLN A 106 18.06 7.58 -7.41
CA GLN A 106 18.38 7.85 -6.01
C GLN A 106 17.54 8.99 -5.42
N ALA A 107 17.24 10.04 -6.21
CA ALA A 107 16.37 11.11 -5.78
C ALA A 107 14.94 10.63 -5.50
N ILE A 108 14.39 9.74 -6.35
CA ILE A 108 13.06 9.15 -6.15
C ILE A 108 13.04 8.29 -4.88
N LEU A 109 14.04 7.44 -4.67
CA LEU A 109 14.15 6.62 -3.45
C LEU A 109 14.20 7.50 -2.19
N LYS A 110 15.02 8.55 -2.21
CA LYS A 110 15.12 9.50 -1.10
C LYS A 110 13.80 10.25 -0.85
N LEU A 111 13.04 10.52 -1.90
CA LEU A 111 11.73 11.17 -1.80
C LEU A 111 10.71 10.24 -1.14
N ILE A 112 10.71 8.96 -1.51
CA ILE A 112 9.90 7.93 -0.85
C ILE A 112 10.29 7.83 0.63
N GLU A 113 11.58 7.71 0.94
CA GLU A 113 12.06 7.67 2.31
C GLU A 113 11.59 8.89 3.11
N THR A 114 11.74 10.10 2.56
CA THR A 114 11.41 11.35 3.27
C THR A 114 9.91 11.53 3.51
N HIS A 115 9.06 11.13 2.56
CA HIS A 115 7.61 11.28 2.69
C HIS A 115 6.97 10.17 3.53
N PHE A 116 7.58 8.99 3.58
CA PHE A 116 7.02 7.80 4.22
C PHE A 116 7.88 7.24 5.36
N ILE A 117 8.71 8.07 6.02
CA ILE A 117 9.63 7.72 7.13
C ILE A 117 8.98 6.82 8.20
N ASP A 118 7.69 7.00 8.50
CA ASP A 118 6.98 6.21 9.52
C ASP A 118 6.52 4.82 9.04
N ALA A 119 6.46 4.55 7.73
CA ALA A 119 6.11 3.23 7.20
C ALA A 119 7.26 2.21 7.29
N HIS A 120 8.52 2.69 7.22
CA HIS A 120 9.70 1.82 7.16
C HIS A 120 10.13 1.26 8.52
N LYS A 121 9.74 1.89 9.64
CA LYS A 121 10.00 1.32 10.98
C LYS A 121 9.23 0.02 11.21
N ASN A 122 8.03 -0.12 10.64
CA ASN A 122 7.17 -1.28 10.91
C ASN A 122 7.49 -2.49 10.01
N GLN A 123 7.92 -2.31 8.76
CA GLN A 123 8.28 -3.45 7.90
C GLN A 123 9.45 -4.27 8.46
N GLN A 124 10.38 -3.64 9.19
CA GLN A 124 11.49 -4.34 9.83
C GLN A 124 11.11 -5.00 11.16
N ILE A 125 10.08 -4.52 11.86
CA ILE A 125 9.59 -5.11 13.12
C ILE A 125 8.79 -6.40 12.84
N LEU A 126 8.06 -6.48 11.73
CA LEU A 126 7.19 -7.62 11.43
C LEU A 126 7.93 -8.88 10.94
N ILE A 127 9.17 -8.76 10.47
CA ILE A 127 9.99 -9.92 10.07
C ILE A 127 10.69 -10.55 11.29
N GLY A 128 10.72 -9.86 12.44
CA GLY A 128 11.45 -10.28 13.65
C GLY A 128 10.63 -10.95 14.75
N ASN A 129 9.30 -10.86 14.73
CA ASN A 129 8.46 -11.41 15.80
C ASN A 129 7.50 -12.49 15.26
N THR A 130 8.07 -13.59 14.77
CA THR A 130 7.39 -14.89 14.78
C THR A 130 7.98 -15.71 15.92
N GLU A 131 7.64 -15.39 17.16
CA GLU A 131 7.74 -16.29 18.31
C GLU A 131 6.94 -15.65 19.46
N ASP A 132 5.97 -16.43 19.95
CA ASP A 132 5.27 -16.32 21.24
C ASP A 132 4.23 -15.21 21.44
N GLU A 133 2.99 -15.48 21.01
CA GLU A 133 1.83 -15.24 21.89
C GLU A 133 0.92 -16.49 21.90
N GLU A 134 1.26 -17.44 22.77
CA GLU A 134 0.25 -18.35 23.35
C GLU A 134 -0.66 -17.51 24.25
N GLU A 135 -1.76 -16.99 23.70
CA GLU A 135 -2.89 -16.56 24.53
C GLU A 135 -3.55 -17.82 25.10
N VAL A 136 -3.12 -18.20 26.32
CA VAL A 136 -3.86 -19.12 27.19
C VAL A 136 -5.25 -18.54 27.42
N VAL A 137 -6.20 -19.06 26.66
CA VAL A 137 -7.64 -18.89 26.84
C VAL A 137 -7.96 -19.22 28.29
N ASN A 138 -8.26 -18.19 29.07
CA ASN A 138 -8.77 -18.32 30.43
C ASN A 138 -10.19 -18.90 30.36
N VAL A 139 -10.28 -20.23 30.45
CA VAL A 139 -11.54 -20.97 30.55
C VAL A 139 -11.99 -20.98 32.01
N ASN A 140 -12.99 -20.15 32.30
CA ASN A 140 -14.10 -20.34 33.24
C ASN A 140 -13.85 -21.02 34.60
N LYS A 141 -14.09 -20.28 35.71
CA LYS A 141 -15.24 -20.56 36.60
C LYS A 141 -15.56 -19.40 37.53
#